data_AF-C4R6B1-F1
#
_entry.id   AF-C4R6B1-F1
#
_cell.length_a   1.000
_cell.length_b   1.000
_cell.length_c   1.000
_cell.angle_alpha   90.00
_cell.angle_beta   90.00
_cell.angle_gamma   90.00
#
_symmetry.space_group_name_H-M   'P 1'
#
loop_
_entity.id
_entity.type
_entity.pdbx_description
1 polymer ?
#
loop_
_entity_poly.entity_id
_entity_poly.type
_entity_poly.pdbx_seq_one_letter_code
_entity_poly.pdbx_strand_id
1 'polypeptide(L)'
;MAKKGKKSAKEPQEDVQSEEEDWESGSKKVNAKKSEKDAKKAEELRKKQEREALLKQEEELISAKAKKSGKNAKNASKKGGIDDAFNDFNKASTIDASGISDALGALDLLKSDAGVSQADIDRHPERRVKAAYAAFQERRIPELKLENPGLRKQQLENLCYKEFQKSPENPMNGITNVSYNAKEDEIQNLKFNVKKQKEKKYQR
;
A
#
# COMPACT_ATOMS: atom_id res chain seq x y z
N MET A 1 17.06 58.82 2.68
CA MET A 1 17.24 57.42 3.12
C MET A 1 16.77 57.32 4.57
N ALA A 2 15.51 56.92 4.80
CA ALA A 2 14.94 56.75 6.13
C ALA A 2 15.03 55.26 6.53
N LYS A 3 15.67 54.96 7.66
CA LYS A 3 15.86 53.62 8.21
C LYS A 3 15.16 53.58 9.58
N LYS A 4 13.93 53.07 9.63
CA LYS A 4 13.22 52.73 10.87
C LYS A 4 12.08 51.76 10.57
N GLY A 5 12.03 50.65 11.31
CA GLY A 5 10.88 49.74 11.28
C GLY A 5 11.23 48.25 11.28
N LYS A 6 11.97 47.75 12.27
CA LYS A 6 12.09 46.30 12.53
C LYS A 6 12.38 46.02 14.01
N LYS A 7 11.50 46.51 14.90
CA LYS A 7 11.66 46.35 16.37
C LYS A 7 10.37 46.10 17.17
N SER A 8 9.21 45.83 16.57
CA SER A 8 7.95 45.76 17.31
C SER A 8 7.22 44.40 17.26
N ALA A 9 7.88 43.32 16.83
CA ALA A 9 7.25 41.98 16.74
C ALA A 9 7.94 40.90 17.58
N LYS A 10 9.05 41.24 18.27
CA LYS A 10 9.83 40.30 19.10
C LYS A 10 9.50 40.45 20.59
N GLU A 11 9.35 41.68 21.07
CA GLU A 11 8.98 42.01 22.46
C GLU A 11 7.67 41.35 22.94
N PRO A 12 6.54 41.35 22.19
CA PRO A 12 5.29 40.80 22.72
C PRO A 12 5.28 39.27 22.84
N GLN A 13 6.28 38.55 22.30
CA GLN A 13 6.43 37.11 22.51
C GLN A 13 7.30 36.78 23.74
N GLU A 14 8.25 37.63 24.08
CA GLU A 14 9.10 37.44 25.27
C GLU A 14 8.32 37.81 26.54
N ASP A 15 7.39 38.78 26.47
CA ASP A 15 6.51 39.14 27.58
C ASP A 15 5.49 38.04 27.91
N VAL A 16 4.84 37.40 26.92
CA VAL A 16 3.95 36.24 27.21
C VAL A 16 4.72 35.01 27.70
N GLN A 17 5.95 34.79 27.23
CA GLN A 17 6.78 33.68 27.72
C GLN A 17 7.22 33.88 29.17
N SER A 18 7.59 35.11 29.54
CA SER A 18 7.98 35.43 30.91
C SER A 18 6.78 35.45 31.87
N GLU A 19 5.60 35.90 31.42
CA GLU A 19 4.36 35.77 32.19
C GLU A 19 3.98 34.29 32.37
N GLU A 20 4.10 33.45 31.34
CA GLU A 20 3.84 31.99 31.46
C GLU A 20 4.80 31.30 32.45
N GLU A 21 6.10 31.66 32.43
CA GLU A 21 7.11 31.14 33.35
C GLU A 21 6.83 31.53 34.82
N ASP A 22 6.42 32.78 35.06
CA ASP A 22 6.05 33.25 36.40
C ASP A 22 4.78 32.54 36.93
N TRP A 23 3.82 32.24 36.06
CA TRP A 23 2.63 31.46 36.42
C TRP A 23 2.93 29.97 36.69
N GLU A 24 3.93 29.38 36.02
CA GLU A 24 4.32 27.98 36.23
C GLU A 24 5.07 27.77 37.57
N SER A 25 5.78 28.80 38.04
CA SER A 25 6.56 28.80 39.29
C SER A 25 5.70 28.67 40.57
N GLY A 26 4.40 28.99 40.50
CA GLY A 26 3.46 28.90 41.61
C GLY A 26 2.71 27.57 41.73
N SER A 27 2.91 26.63 40.79
CA SER A 27 2.14 25.39 40.75
C SER A 27 2.64 24.36 41.79
N LYS A 28 1.71 23.82 42.58
CA LYS A 28 2.02 22.75 43.54
C LYS A 28 2.62 21.55 42.79
N LYS A 29 3.85 21.15 43.15
CA LYS A 29 4.54 19.96 42.60
C LYS A 29 3.58 18.77 42.55
N VAL A 30 3.11 18.44 41.34
CA VAL A 30 2.20 17.32 41.12
C VAL A 30 2.97 16.04 41.42
N ASN A 31 2.45 15.23 42.35
CA ASN A 31 3.07 13.95 42.70
C ASN A 31 3.16 13.09 41.43
N ALA A 32 4.38 12.78 40.98
CA ALA A 32 4.66 12.10 39.71
C ALA A 32 3.88 10.78 39.52
N LYS A 33 3.58 10.07 40.63
CA LYS A 33 2.77 8.84 40.59
C LYS A 33 1.30 9.07 40.26
N LYS A 34 0.78 10.28 40.46
CA LYS A 34 -0.62 10.64 40.17
C LYS A 34 -0.76 11.13 38.72
N SER A 35 0.18 11.95 38.24
CA SER A 35 0.21 12.40 36.84
C SER A 35 0.41 11.25 35.85
N GLU A 36 1.26 10.26 36.15
CA GLU A 36 1.42 9.08 35.31
C GLU A 36 0.16 8.20 35.23
N LYS A 37 -0.61 8.11 36.32
CA LYS A 37 -1.87 7.34 36.34
C LYS A 37 -2.97 8.06 35.57
N ASP A 38 -3.04 9.38 35.69
CA ASP A 38 -4.03 10.19 34.98
C ASP A 38 -3.69 10.27 33.48
N ALA A 39 -2.40 10.30 33.11
CA ALA A 39 -1.94 10.19 31.72
C ALA A 39 -2.29 8.82 31.09
N LYS A 40 -2.05 7.71 31.80
CA LYS A 40 -2.42 6.36 31.31
C LYS A 40 -3.92 6.21 31.08
N LYS A 41 -4.75 6.75 31.99
CA LYS A 41 -6.22 6.74 31.83
C LYS A 41 -6.68 7.60 30.66
N ALA A 42 -6.05 8.76 30.44
CA ALA A 42 -6.36 9.62 29.30
C ALA A 42 -5.98 8.95 27.97
N GLU A 43 -4.84 8.26 27.91
CA GLU A 43 -4.44 7.48 26.73
C GLU A 43 -5.36 6.29 26.46
N GLU A 44 -5.78 5.57 27.50
CA GLU A 44 -6.72 4.45 27.36
C GLU A 44 -8.09 4.93 26.88
N LEU A 45 -8.58 6.05 27.40
CA LEU A 45 -9.85 6.64 27.00
C LEU A 45 -9.79 7.12 25.53
N ARG A 46 -8.67 7.71 25.12
CA ARG A 46 -8.44 8.10 23.73
C ARG A 46 -8.37 6.90 22.78
N LYS A 47 -7.63 5.85 23.14
CA LYS A 47 -7.55 4.60 22.35
C LYS A 47 -8.91 3.92 22.25
N LYS A 48 -9.72 3.96 23.30
CA LYS A 48 -11.09 3.43 23.29
C LYS A 48 -12.01 4.22 22.37
N GLN A 49 -11.95 5.55 22.42
CA GLN A 49 -12.72 6.42 21.52
C GLN A 49 -12.33 6.23 20.06
N GLU A 50 -11.04 6.09 19.75
CA GLU A 50 -10.56 5.82 18.40
C GLU A 50 -11.05 4.46 17.89
N ARG A 51 -11.06 3.43 18.74
CA ARG A 51 -11.58 2.10 18.40
C ARG A 51 -13.10 2.09 18.19
N GLU A 52 -13.85 2.78 19.05
CA GLU A 52 -15.31 2.91 18.92
C GLU A 52 -15.69 3.72 17.66
N ALA A 53 -14.93 4.75 17.31
CA ALA A 53 -15.13 5.51 16.08
C ALA A 53 -14.88 4.65 14.83
N LEU A 54 -13.84 3.81 14.81
CA LEU A 54 -13.59 2.86 13.73
C LEU A 54 -14.69 1.81 13.60
N LEU A 55 -15.12 1.22 14.72
CA LEU A 55 -16.19 0.23 14.73
C LEU A 55 -17.50 0.83 14.20
N LYS A 56 -17.81 2.07 14.59
CA LYS A 56 -18.99 2.78 14.08
C LYS A 56 -18.90 3.07 12.58
N GLN A 57 -17.72 3.42 12.06
CA GLN A 57 -17.52 3.57 10.61
C GLN A 57 -17.72 2.23 9.88
N GLU A 58 -17.24 1.11 10.43
CA GLU A 58 -17.46 -0.21 9.87
C GLU A 58 -18.96 -0.59 9.89
N GLU A 59 -19.67 -0.35 11.00
CA GLU A 59 -21.11 -0.59 11.11
C GLU A 59 -21.94 0.29 10.16
N GLU A 60 -21.58 1.56 10.00
CA GLU A 60 -22.22 2.47 9.05
C GLU A 60 -22.01 2.02 7.60
N LEU A 61 -20.82 1.53 7.24
CA LEU A 61 -20.53 0.97 5.92
C LEU A 61 -21.31 -0.34 5.67
N ILE A 62 -21.39 -1.22 6.66
CA ILE A 62 -22.15 -2.48 6.58
C ILE A 62 -23.65 -2.18 6.46
N SER A 63 -24.19 -1.25 7.26
CA SER A 63 -25.59 -0.83 7.23
C SER A 63 -25.95 -0.07 5.94
N ALA A 64 -25.07 0.78 5.43
CA ALA A 64 -25.24 1.45 4.14
C ALA A 64 -25.23 0.45 2.97
N LYS A 65 -24.42 -0.61 3.07
CA LYS A 65 -24.41 -1.70 2.09
C LYS A 65 -25.67 -2.55 2.15
N ALA A 66 -26.25 -2.77 3.33
CA ALA A 66 -27.55 -3.43 3.49
C ALA A 66 -28.72 -2.58 2.95
N LYS A 67 -28.71 -1.25 3.14
CA LYS A 67 -29.78 -0.36 2.66
C LYS A 67 -29.75 -0.10 1.14
N LYS A 68 -28.59 -0.21 0.48
CA LYS A 68 -28.49 -0.12 -0.98
C LYS A 68 -29.02 -1.35 -1.74
N SER A 69 -29.33 -2.46 -1.05
CA SER A 69 -29.91 -3.66 -1.66
C SER A 69 -31.45 -3.60 -1.85
N GLY A 70 -32.13 -2.53 -1.40
CA GLY A 70 -33.60 -2.51 -1.29
C GLY A 70 -34.40 -1.72 -2.34
N LYS A 71 -33.76 -0.94 -3.23
CA LYS A 71 -34.50 -0.09 -4.19
C LYS A 71 -33.76 0.05 -5.52
N ASN A 72 -33.90 -0.97 -6.38
CA ASN A 72 -33.94 -0.82 -7.84
C ASN A 72 -34.33 -2.16 -8.46
N ALA A 73 -35.63 -2.45 -8.47
CA ALA A 73 -36.20 -3.62 -9.12
C ALA A 73 -37.37 -3.21 -10.02
N LYS A 74 -37.14 -2.23 -10.92
CA LYS A 74 -38.02 -1.98 -12.07
C LYS A 74 -37.14 -1.52 -13.23
N ASN A 75 -37.22 -2.24 -14.34
CA ASN A 75 -36.47 -2.11 -15.60
C ASN A 75 -35.14 -2.91 -15.66
N ALA A 76 -35.24 -4.23 -15.46
CA ALA A 76 -34.34 -5.16 -16.13
C ALA A 76 -35.09 -5.75 -17.34
N SER A 77 -34.83 -5.20 -18.52
CA SER A 77 -35.15 -5.86 -19.78
C SER A 77 -34.51 -7.25 -19.76
N LYS A 78 -35.29 -8.29 -20.11
CA LYS A 78 -34.79 -9.64 -20.34
C LYS A 78 -33.67 -9.60 -21.38
N LYS A 79 -32.42 -9.62 -20.92
CA LYS A 79 -31.26 -10.03 -21.69
C LYS A 79 -30.32 -10.73 -20.72
N GLY A 80 -30.23 -12.05 -20.86
CA GLY A 80 -29.53 -12.96 -19.94
C GLY A 80 -30.50 -13.90 -19.26
N GLY A 81 -31.06 -14.86 -19.99
CA GLY A 81 -31.78 -15.98 -19.39
C GLY A 81 -30.84 -16.87 -18.57
N ILE A 82 -31.38 -17.79 -17.77
CA ILE A 82 -30.59 -18.79 -17.02
C ILE A 82 -29.61 -19.53 -17.94
N ASP A 83 -29.99 -19.76 -19.20
CA ASP A 83 -29.11 -20.34 -20.24
C ASP A 83 -27.85 -19.51 -20.54
N ASP A 84 -27.91 -18.18 -20.47
CA ASP A 84 -26.74 -17.32 -20.71
C ASP A 84 -25.79 -17.38 -19.51
N ALA A 85 -26.35 -17.41 -18.30
CA ALA A 85 -25.57 -17.64 -17.07
C ALA A 85 -24.96 -19.05 -17.01
N PHE A 86 -25.68 -20.08 -17.51
CA PHE A 86 -25.18 -21.45 -17.55
C PHE A 86 -24.15 -21.65 -18.68
N ASN A 87 -24.30 -20.97 -19.81
CA ASN A 87 -23.29 -20.95 -20.87
C ASN A 87 -22.02 -20.19 -20.48
N ASP A 88 -22.14 -19.12 -19.67
CA ASP A 88 -20.98 -18.42 -19.11
C ASP A 88 -20.24 -19.31 -18.08
N PHE A 89 -21.00 -20.12 -17.32
CA PHE A 89 -20.43 -21.14 -16.43
C PHE A 89 -19.75 -22.29 -17.19
N ASN A 90 -20.28 -22.70 -18.35
CA ASN A 90 -19.66 -23.71 -19.21
C ASN A 90 -18.49 -23.16 -20.06
N LYS A 91 -18.35 -21.84 -20.20
CA LYS A 91 -17.17 -21.18 -20.77
C LYS A 91 -16.06 -20.95 -19.76
N ALA A 92 -16.36 -21.04 -18.47
CA ALA A 92 -15.33 -21.11 -17.45
C ALA A 92 -14.53 -22.40 -17.73
N SER A 93 -13.34 -22.23 -18.29
CA SER A 93 -12.31 -23.27 -18.30
C SER A 93 -12.30 -23.92 -16.93
N THR A 94 -12.33 -25.25 -16.86
CA THR A 94 -12.25 -25.94 -15.57
C THR A 94 -10.88 -25.60 -14.98
N ILE A 95 -10.86 -24.70 -13.98
CA ILE A 95 -9.64 -24.29 -13.30
C ILE A 95 -9.38 -25.34 -12.23
N ASP A 96 -8.38 -26.19 -12.44
CA ASP A 96 -7.90 -27.12 -11.42
C ASP A 96 -6.97 -26.37 -10.47
N ALA A 97 -7.42 -26.16 -9.23
CA ALA A 97 -6.66 -25.45 -8.21
C ALA A 97 -6.51 -26.34 -6.97
N SER A 98 -5.28 -26.79 -6.71
CA SER A 98 -5.00 -27.66 -5.57
C SER A 98 -4.34 -26.88 -4.43
N GLY A 99 -5.04 -26.78 -3.30
CA GLY A 99 -4.58 -26.04 -2.12
C GLY A 99 -5.10 -24.60 -2.03
N ILE A 100 -4.97 -24.01 -0.84
CA ILE A 100 -5.59 -22.71 -0.52
C ILE A 100 -4.99 -21.57 -1.36
N SER A 101 -3.66 -21.53 -1.49
CA SER A 101 -2.98 -20.49 -2.25
C SER A 101 -3.32 -20.53 -3.75
N ASP A 102 -3.51 -21.74 -4.29
CA ASP A 102 -3.85 -21.96 -5.69
C ASP A 102 -5.32 -21.60 -5.95
N ALA A 103 -6.22 -21.95 -5.04
CA ALA A 103 -7.64 -21.57 -5.09
C ALA A 103 -7.83 -20.04 -5.03
N LEU A 104 -7.03 -19.33 -4.22
CA LEU A 104 -7.04 -17.87 -4.19
C LEU A 104 -6.55 -17.27 -5.51
N GLY A 105 -5.51 -17.83 -6.11
CA GLY A 105 -4.99 -17.41 -7.41
C GLY A 105 -5.98 -17.67 -8.55
N ALA A 106 -6.63 -18.83 -8.54
CA ALA A 106 -7.72 -19.20 -9.44
C ALA A 106 -8.90 -18.22 -9.36
N LEU A 107 -9.32 -17.86 -8.14
CA LEU A 107 -10.39 -16.89 -7.92
C LEU A 107 -10.03 -15.49 -8.45
N ASP A 108 -8.76 -15.10 -8.33
CA ASP A 108 -8.28 -13.82 -8.85
C ASP A 108 -8.31 -13.74 -10.38
N LEU A 109 -8.18 -14.88 -11.08
CA LEU A 109 -8.36 -14.97 -12.53
C LEU A 109 -9.82 -14.85 -12.96
N LEU A 110 -10.76 -15.28 -12.12
CA LEU A 110 -12.19 -15.24 -12.41
C LEU A 110 -12.79 -13.84 -12.21
N LYS A 111 -12.15 -12.96 -11.44
CA LYS A 111 -12.59 -11.56 -11.30
C LYS A 111 -12.52 -10.84 -12.66
N SER A 112 -13.41 -9.86 -12.85
CA SER A 112 -13.50 -9.07 -14.10
C SER A 112 -12.22 -8.29 -14.45
N ASP A 113 -11.39 -7.96 -13.45
CA ASP A 113 -10.04 -7.36 -13.62
C ASP A 113 -8.92 -8.40 -13.85
N ALA A 114 -9.30 -9.65 -14.11
CA ALA A 114 -8.52 -10.78 -14.58
C ALA A 114 -7.00 -10.69 -14.33
N GLY A 115 -6.61 -10.74 -13.06
CA GLY A 115 -5.25 -10.94 -12.59
C GLY A 115 -4.22 -9.84 -12.85
N VAL A 116 -4.51 -8.76 -13.58
CA VAL A 116 -3.63 -7.58 -13.72
C VAL A 116 -4.50 -6.34 -13.84
N SER A 117 -4.66 -5.62 -12.73
CA SER A 117 -5.36 -4.35 -12.73
C SER A 117 -4.57 -3.29 -13.50
N GLN A 118 -5.24 -2.21 -13.89
CA GLN A 118 -4.55 -1.08 -14.52
C GLN A 118 -3.49 -0.45 -13.58
N ALA A 119 -3.65 -0.61 -12.26
CA ALA A 119 -2.68 -0.17 -11.27
C ALA A 119 -1.43 -1.09 -11.20
N ASP A 120 -1.53 -2.33 -11.66
CA ASP A 120 -0.42 -3.29 -11.65
C ASP A 120 0.51 -3.13 -12.87
N ILE A 121 0.08 -2.36 -13.87
CA ILE A 121 0.87 -2.02 -15.04
C ILE A 121 1.75 -0.82 -14.72
N ASP A 122 3.05 -1.06 -14.65
CA ASP A 122 4.04 -0.01 -14.43
C ASP A 122 4.66 0.44 -15.76
N ARG A 123 4.61 1.75 -16.00
CA ARG A 123 5.23 2.43 -17.14
C ARG A 123 6.61 3.00 -16.82
N HIS A 124 6.97 3.06 -15.53
CA HIS A 124 8.20 3.66 -15.03
C HIS A 124 8.91 2.77 -13.99
N PRO A 125 9.27 1.52 -14.35
CA PRO A 125 10.02 0.65 -13.45
C PRO A 125 11.35 1.26 -13.01
N GLU A 126 12.01 2.05 -13.88
CA GLU A 126 13.27 2.76 -13.59
C GLU A 126 13.23 3.61 -12.31
N ARG A 127 12.08 4.21 -11.97
CA ARG A 127 11.94 5.04 -10.76
C ARG A 127 11.98 4.19 -9.49
N ARG A 128 11.46 2.96 -9.56
CA ARG A 128 11.39 2.03 -8.42
C ARG A 128 12.69 1.24 -8.25
N VAL A 129 13.45 1.04 -9.32
CA VAL A 129 14.74 0.33 -9.31
C VAL A 129 15.71 0.89 -8.27
N LYS A 130 15.82 2.23 -8.13
CA LYS A 130 16.73 2.84 -7.14
C LYS A 130 16.36 2.48 -5.70
N ALA A 131 15.07 2.53 -5.37
CA ALA A 131 14.59 2.20 -4.03
C ALA A 131 14.73 0.70 -3.75
N ALA A 132 14.35 -0.14 -4.72
CA ALA A 132 14.49 -1.60 -4.62
C ALA A 132 15.97 -2.02 -4.48
N TYR A 133 16.87 -1.40 -5.26
CA TYR A 133 18.30 -1.67 -5.17
C TYR A 133 18.87 -1.27 -3.81
N ALA A 134 18.49 -0.11 -3.26
CA ALA A 134 18.92 0.31 -1.93
C ALA A 134 18.47 -0.70 -0.85
N ALA A 135 17.20 -1.13 -0.89
CA ALA A 135 16.68 -2.14 0.04
C ALA A 135 17.41 -3.49 -0.09
N PHE A 136 17.73 -3.91 -1.32
CA PHE A 136 18.49 -5.14 -1.57
C PHE A 136 19.94 -5.02 -1.06
N GLN A 137 20.56 -3.87 -1.31
CA GLN A 137 21.95 -3.59 -0.93
C GLN A 137 22.15 -3.64 0.58
N GLU A 138 21.23 -3.07 1.37
CA GLU A 138 21.29 -3.05 2.83
C GLU A 138 21.27 -4.47 3.43
N ARG A 139 20.48 -5.38 2.84
CA ARG A 139 20.40 -6.77 3.30
C ARG A 139 21.57 -7.62 2.78
N ARG A 140 21.95 -7.47 1.50
CA ARG A 140 22.87 -8.39 0.82
C ARG A 140 24.36 -8.04 1.01
N ILE A 141 24.73 -6.77 1.15
CA ILE A 141 26.13 -6.39 1.42
C ILE A 141 26.76 -7.06 2.66
N PRO A 142 26.11 -7.12 3.83
CA PRO A 142 26.72 -7.77 4.99
C PRO A 142 26.94 -9.27 4.77
N GLU A 143 26.03 -9.96 4.07
CA GLU A 143 26.19 -11.37 3.68
C GLU A 143 27.39 -11.54 2.74
N LEU A 144 27.49 -10.70 1.71
CA LEU A 144 28.60 -10.75 0.75
C LEU A 144 29.97 -10.45 1.39
N LYS A 145 30.01 -9.64 2.45
CA LYS A 145 31.26 -9.39 3.21
C LYS A 145 31.73 -10.63 3.98
N LEU A 146 30.79 -11.43 4.48
CA LEU A 146 31.09 -12.68 5.19
C LEU A 146 31.49 -13.78 4.21
N GLU A 147 30.83 -13.87 3.06
CA GLU A 147 31.15 -14.83 2.00
C GLU A 147 32.49 -14.53 1.34
N ASN A 148 32.81 -13.24 1.15
CA ASN A 148 34.01 -12.78 0.44
C ASN A 148 34.84 -11.79 1.28
N PRO A 149 35.46 -12.25 2.40
CA PRO A 149 36.29 -11.42 3.25
C PRO A 149 37.61 -11.13 2.52
N GLY A 150 37.68 -9.97 1.85
CA GLY A 150 38.86 -9.54 1.09
C GLY A 150 38.52 -8.65 -0.10
N LEU A 151 37.26 -8.66 -0.56
CA LEU A 151 36.82 -7.74 -1.62
C LEU A 151 36.65 -6.32 -1.09
N ARG A 152 37.04 -5.35 -1.91
CA ARG A 152 36.81 -3.92 -1.63
C ARG A 152 35.30 -3.63 -1.70
N LYS A 153 34.84 -2.64 -0.92
CA LYS A 153 33.42 -2.21 -0.91
C LYS A 153 32.81 -2.05 -2.31
N GLN A 154 33.54 -1.40 -3.23
CA GLN A 154 33.08 -1.19 -4.61
C GLN A 154 32.90 -2.50 -5.39
N GLN A 155 33.75 -3.51 -5.14
CA GLN A 155 33.63 -4.83 -5.78
C GLN A 155 32.40 -5.58 -5.25
N LEU A 156 32.15 -5.49 -3.93
CA LEU A 156 30.95 -6.06 -3.30
C LEU A 156 29.67 -5.38 -3.81
N GLU A 157 29.67 -4.06 -3.94
CA GLU A 157 28.55 -3.30 -4.53
C GLU A 157 28.29 -3.72 -5.98
N ASN A 158 29.35 -3.89 -6.79
CA ASN A 158 29.21 -4.38 -8.16
C ASN A 158 28.66 -5.81 -8.24
N LEU A 159 29.07 -6.69 -7.32
CA LEU A 159 28.56 -8.06 -7.25
C LEU A 159 27.09 -8.08 -6.83
N CYS A 160 26.76 -7.30 -5.80
CA CYS A 160 25.39 -7.07 -5.35
C CYS A 160 24.50 -6.54 -6.47
N TYR A 161 24.99 -5.58 -7.27
CA TYR A 161 24.24 -5.05 -8.42
C TYR A 161 24.00 -6.11 -9.50
N LYS A 162 24.97 -6.97 -9.79
CA LYS A 162 24.80 -8.08 -10.74
C LYS A 162 23.78 -9.12 -10.26
N GLU A 163 23.78 -9.43 -8.96
CA GLU A 163 22.76 -10.30 -8.35
C GLU A 163 21.38 -9.64 -8.43
N PHE A 164 21.30 -8.35 -8.10
CA PHE A 164 20.06 -7.58 -8.16
C PHE A 164 19.47 -7.54 -9.58
N GLN A 165 20.29 -7.35 -10.61
CA GLN A 165 19.81 -7.36 -12.00
C GLN A 165 19.05 -8.64 -12.38
N LYS A 166 19.42 -9.80 -11.82
CA LYS A 166 18.76 -11.09 -12.06
C LYS A 166 17.67 -11.43 -11.04
N SER A 167 17.64 -10.70 -9.92
CA SER A 167 16.71 -10.97 -8.83
C SER A 167 15.26 -10.67 -9.23
N PRO A 168 14.28 -11.44 -8.72
CA PRO A 168 12.87 -11.11 -8.87
C PRO A 168 12.48 -9.82 -8.13
N GLU A 169 13.30 -9.33 -7.19
CA GLU A 169 13.06 -8.06 -6.49
C GLU A 169 13.33 -6.83 -7.36
N ASN A 170 14.00 -7.00 -8.51
CA ASN A 170 14.21 -5.89 -9.44
C ASN A 170 12.90 -5.58 -10.18
N PRO A 171 12.31 -4.38 -10.00
CA PRO A 171 11.07 -4.00 -10.67
C PRO A 171 11.16 -4.08 -12.19
N MET A 172 12.34 -4.00 -12.78
CA MET A 172 12.55 -4.12 -14.22
C MET A 172 12.25 -5.52 -14.78
N ASN A 173 12.39 -6.56 -13.95
CA ASN A 173 12.13 -7.95 -14.35
C ASN A 173 10.63 -8.31 -14.25
N GLY A 174 9.78 -7.35 -13.89
CA GLY A 174 8.34 -7.52 -13.78
C GLY A 174 7.69 -7.82 -15.14
N ILE A 175 6.85 -8.86 -15.17
CA ILE A 175 6.09 -9.27 -16.36
C ILE A 175 5.04 -8.20 -16.74
N THR A 176 4.64 -7.35 -15.80
CA THR A 176 3.62 -6.30 -15.99
C THR A 176 4.18 -4.97 -16.50
N ASN A 177 5.48 -4.91 -16.85
CA ASN A 177 6.11 -3.69 -17.34
C ASN A 177 5.71 -3.38 -18.78
N VAL A 178 5.40 -2.12 -19.03
CA VAL A 178 4.98 -1.62 -20.35
C VAL A 178 5.86 -0.43 -20.73
N SER A 179 6.09 -0.24 -22.03
CA SER A 179 6.83 0.93 -22.52
C SER A 179 6.09 2.24 -22.18
N TYR A 180 6.82 3.32 -21.96
CA TYR A 180 6.21 4.61 -21.57
C TYR A 180 5.18 5.12 -22.60
N ASN A 181 5.46 4.93 -23.89
CA ASN A 181 4.62 5.39 -25.00
C ASN A 181 3.68 4.29 -25.54
N ALA A 182 3.47 3.21 -24.79
CA ALA A 182 2.63 2.11 -25.24
C ALA A 182 1.19 2.56 -25.49
N LYS A 183 0.62 2.04 -26.58
CA LYS A 183 -0.78 2.25 -26.92
C LYS A 183 -1.69 1.39 -26.04
N GLU A 184 -2.96 1.76 -25.98
CA GLU A 184 -3.96 1.00 -25.23
C GLU A 184 -4.05 -0.47 -25.69
N ASP A 185 -3.95 -0.71 -27.00
CA ASP A 185 -3.93 -2.07 -27.56
C ASP A 185 -2.76 -2.91 -27.04
N GLU A 186 -1.57 -2.32 -26.88
CA GLU A 186 -0.39 -3.01 -26.35
C GLU A 186 -0.59 -3.38 -24.87
N ILE A 187 -1.22 -2.49 -24.10
CA ILE A 187 -1.58 -2.74 -22.71
C ILE A 187 -2.59 -3.90 -22.62
N GLN A 188 -3.62 -3.90 -23.47
CA GLN A 188 -4.62 -4.97 -23.50
C GLN A 188 -4.00 -6.31 -23.91
N ASN A 189 -3.11 -6.31 -24.91
CA ASN A 189 -2.36 -7.49 -25.32
C ASN A 189 -1.47 -8.03 -24.20
N LEU A 190 -0.80 -7.15 -23.44
CA LEU A 190 0.00 -7.55 -22.29
C LEU A 190 -0.88 -8.16 -21.18
N LYS A 191 -2.01 -7.52 -20.83
CA LYS A 191 -2.97 -8.08 -19.88
C LYS A 191 -3.46 -9.46 -20.32
N PHE A 192 -3.81 -9.61 -21.59
CA PHE A 192 -4.23 -10.89 -22.16
C PHE A 192 -3.13 -11.96 -22.07
N ASN A 193 -1.89 -11.61 -22.42
CA ASN A 193 -0.76 -12.54 -22.34
C ASN A 193 -0.46 -12.97 -20.90
N VAL A 194 -0.49 -12.04 -19.94
CA VAL A 194 -0.28 -12.38 -18.52
C VAL A 194 -1.42 -13.24 -18.00
N LYS A 195 -2.67 -12.91 -18.33
CA LYS A 195 -3.84 -13.72 -18.00
C LYS A 195 -3.69 -15.14 -18.54
N LYS A 196 -3.34 -15.29 -19.83
CA LYS A 196 -3.13 -16.59 -20.48
C LYS A 196 -2.00 -17.40 -19.84
N GLN A 197 -0.89 -16.76 -19.47
CA GLN A 197 0.20 -17.43 -18.75
C GLN A 197 -0.24 -17.92 -17.38
N LYS A 198 -1.00 -17.12 -16.64
CA LYS A 198 -1.55 -17.51 -15.33
C LYS A 198 -2.56 -18.64 -15.49
N GLU A 199 -3.49 -18.56 -16.44
CA GLU A 199 -4.49 -19.60 -16.72
C GLU A 199 -3.84 -20.94 -17.09
N LYS A 200 -2.77 -20.93 -17.90
CA LYS A 200 -2.03 -22.14 -18.26
C LYS A 200 -1.51 -22.92 -17.03
N LYS A 201 -1.28 -22.25 -15.90
CA LYS A 201 -0.89 -22.91 -14.65
C LYS A 201 -1.99 -23.80 -14.08
N TYR A 202 -3.26 -23.46 -14.33
CA TYR A 202 -4.43 -24.12 -13.76
C TYR A 202 -5.24 -24.93 -14.79
N GLN A 203 -4.82 -24.89 -16.06
CA GLN A 203 -5.30 -25.80 -17.09
C GLN A 203 -4.47 -27.07 -16.97
N ARG A 204 -5.06 -28.11 -16.38
CA ARG A 204 -4.45 -29.43 -16.23
C ARG A 204 -5.12 -30.45 -17.12
#